data_AF-A0A3D1LCL3-F1
#
_entry.id   AF-A0A3D1LCL3-F1
#
_cell.length_a   1.000
_cell.length_b   1.000
_cell.length_c   1.000
_cell.angle_alpha   90.00
_cell.angle_beta   90.00
_cell.angle_gamma   90.00
#
_symmetry.space_group_name_H-M   'P 1'
#
loop_
_entity.id
_entity.type
_entity.pdbx_description
1 polymer ?
#
loop_
_entity_poly.entity_id
_entity_poly.type
_entity_poly.pdbx_seq_one_letter_code
_entity_poly.pdbx_strand_id
1 'polypeptide(L)' 'MEQVTHPIAPVYDKQSKILILGSFPSVKSRETAFFYGHPQNR' A
#
# COMPACT_ATOMS: atom_id res chain seq x y z
N MET A 1 13.12 5.69 17.64
CA MET A 1 12.49 5.10 16.45
C MET A 1 12.15 6.25 15.53
N GLU A 2 12.54 6.16 14.26
CA GLU A 2 12.25 7.20 13.27
C GLU A 2 10.85 6.97 12.68
N GLN A 3 10.06 8.03 12.56
CA GLN A 3 8.72 7.94 12.00
C GLN A 3 8.83 8.11 10.47
N VAL A 4 8.43 7.07 9.74
CA VAL A 4 8.43 7.08 8.27
C VAL A 4 7.01 7.26 7.77
N THR A 5 6.81 8.24 6.88
CA THR A 5 5.52 8.45 6.22
C THR A 5 5.30 7.40 5.14
N HIS A 6 4.13 6.77 5.14
CA HIS A 6 3.76 5.80 4.10
C HIS A 6 3.62 6.53 2.74
N PRO A 7 4.33 6.10 1.68
CA PRO A 7 4.44 6.88 0.44
C PRO A 7 3.22 6.76 -0.49
N ILE A 8 2.30 5.83 -0.21
CA ILE A 8 1.08 5.61 -0.99
C ILE A 8 -0.12 5.95 -0.10
N ALA A 9 -1.03 6.79 -0.60
CA ALA A 9 -2.25 7.12 0.12
C ALA A 9 -3.14 5.86 0.29
N PRO A 10 -3.83 5.70 1.42
CA PRO A 10 -4.79 4.62 1.57
C PRO A 10 -5.96 4.81 0.58
N VAL A 11 -6.47 3.71 0.05
CA VAL A 11 -7.63 3.69 -0.85
C VAL A 11 -8.81 3.13 -0.08
N TYR A 12 -9.80 3.97 0.22
CA TYR A 12 -10.99 3.58 0.97
C TYR A 12 -12.13 4.58 0.76
N ASP A 13 -13.35 4.15 1.11
CA ASP A 13 -14.55 4.99 1.16
C ASP A 13 -15.46 4.55 2.31
N LYS A 14 -16.66 5.14 2.40
CA LYS A 14 -17.66 4.81 3.43
C LYS A 14 -18.28 3.42 3.27
N GLN A 15 -18.16 2.79 2.11
CA GLN A 15 -18.73 1.48 1.80
C GLN A 15 -17.73 0.33 1.94
N SER A 16 -16.47 0.65 2.23
CA SER A 16 -15.39 -0.30 2.43
C SER A 16 -15.70 -1.26 3.59
N LYS A 17 -15.62 -2.57 3.33
CA LYS A 17 -15.99 -3.64 4.29
C LYS A 17 -14.80 -4.40 4.85
N ILE A 18 -13.64 -4.30 4.19
CA ILE A 18 -12.45 -5.08 4.49
C ILE A 18 -11.28 -4.10 4.57
N LEU A 19 -10.51 -4.24 5.66
CA LEU A 19 -9.24 -3.55 5.84
C LEU A 19 -8.11 -4.54 5.57
N ILE A 20 -7.24 -4.22 4.61
CA ILE A 20 -6.03 -4.97 4.34
C ILE A 20 -4.84 -4.18 4.90
N LEU A 21 -4.14 -4.77 5.88
CA LEU A 21 -2.95 -4.18 6.48
C LEU A 21 -1.71 -4.92 5.98
N GLY A 22 -0.94 -4.24 5.13
CA GLY A 22 0.38 -4.68 4.70
C GLY A 22 1.50 -4.14 5.59
N SER A 23 2.73 -4.53 5.28
CA SER A 23 3.94 -3.87 5.79
C SER A 23 4.24 -2.60 4.98
N PHE A 24 5.50 -2.28 4.71
CA PHE A 24 5.85 -1.17 3.81
C PHE A 24 5.82 -1.60 2.34
N PRO A 25 5.45 -0.69 1.41
CA PRO A 25 5.31 -1.02 0.00
C PRO A 25 6.68 -1.35 -0.59
N SER A 26 6.70 -2.34 -1.47
CA SER A 26 7.91 -2.72 -2.22
C SER A 26 8.40 -1.58 -3.11
N VAL A 27 9.64 -1.67 -3.61
CA VAL A 27 10.19 -0.72 -4.60
C VAL A 27 9.24 -0.58 -5.79
N LYS A 28 8.74 -1.70 -6.32
CA LYS A 28 7.82 -1.71 -7.46
C LYS A 28 6.51 -0.99 -7.18
N SER A 29 5.94 -1.18 -6.00
CA SER A 29 4.72 -0.46 -5.58
C SER A 29 4.94 1.05 -5.42
N ARG A 30 6.13 1.47 -4.97
CA ARG A 30 6.48 2.89 -4.87
C ARG A 30 6.64 3.54 -6.24
N GLU A 31 7.28 2.86 -7.20
CA GLU A 31 7.43 3.34 -8.59
C GLU A 31 6.09 3.57 -9.28
N THR A 32 5.13 2.67 -9.07
CA THR A 32 3.81 2.73 -9.73
C THR A 32 2.77 3.50 -8.91
N ALA A 33 3.12 3.99 -7.72
CA ALA A 33 2.18 4.57 -6.74
C ALA A 33 0.93 3.69 -6.50
N PHE A 34 1.11 2.36 -6.51
CA PHE A 34 0.02 1.39 -6.43
C PHE A 34 0.40 0.20 -5.54
N PHE A 35 -0.52 -0.20 -4.65
CA PHE A 35 -0.32 -1.37 -3.80
C PHE A 35 -0.25 -2.65 -4.63
N TYR A 36 0.64 -3.58 -4.25
CA TYR A 36 0.79 -4.88 -4.92
C TYR A 36 1.18 -4.80 -6.41
N GLY A 37 1.92 -3.77 -6.82
CA GLY A 37 2.33 -3.56 -8.22
C GLY A 37 3.37 -4.56 -8.75
N HIS A 38 3.78 -5.57 -7.98
CA HIS A 38 4.68 -6.63 -8.46
C HIS A 38 3.86 -7.84 -8.95
N PRO A 39 4.17 -8.44 -10.12
CA PRO A 39 3.41 -9.58 -10.67
C PRO A 39 3.33 -10.84 -9.79
N GLN A 40 4.18 -10.93 -8.76
CA GLN A 40 4.19 -12.04 -7.80
C GLN A 40 3.38 -11.76 -6.53
N ASN A 41 2.84 -10.55 -6.35
CA ASN A 41 1.86 -10.32 -5.30
C ASN A 41 0.59 -11.12 -5.63
N ARG A 42 0.11 -11.92 -4.67
CA ARG A 42 -1.05 -12.81 -4.78
C ARG A 42 -2.01 -12.55 -3.64
#